data_AF-A0A0Q1CGD6-F1
#
_entry.id   AF-A0A0Q1CGD6-F1
#
_cell.length_a   1.000
_cell.length_b   1.000
_cell.length_c   1.000
_cell.angle_alpha   90.00
_cell.angle_beta   90.00
_cell.angle_gamma   90.00
#
_symmetry.space_group_name_H-M   'P 1'
#
loop_
_entity.id
_entity.type
_entity.pdbx_description
1 polymer ?
#
loop_
_entity_poly.entity_id
_entity_poly.type
_entity_poly.pdbx_seq_one_letter_code
_entity_poly.pdbx_strand_id
1 'polypeptide(L)'
;MRPQDWALLASAIDNSGDYLAAAHKLEAEDSLQAVNPVEKVLRECKVHPDQRPSLLGASPEVARANARDEWRRRACLKLDALMLREISKSGPRKWLAAIAGAWVSQTTPHDPSSSEQ
;
A
#
# COMPACT_ATOMS: atom_id res chain seq x y z
N MET A 1 -11.97 -5.78 18.31
CA MET A 1 -10.68 -6.26 17.77
C MET A 1 -10.17 -7.38 18.65
N ARG A 2 -9.69 -8.47 18.04
CA ARG A 2 -9.07 -9.59 18.75
C ARG A 2 -7.60 -9.25 19.07
N PRO A 3 -6.97 -9.91 20.04
CA PRO A 3 -5.55 -9.70 20.37
C PRO A 3 -4.60 -9.81 19.16
N GLN A 4 -4.91 -10.71 18.23
CA GLN A 4 -4.14 -10.89 16.99
C GLN A 4 -4.21 -9.66 16.07
N ASP A 5 -5.39 -9.03 15.99
CA ASP A 5 -5.58 -7.82 15.17
C ASP A 5 -4.73 -6.66 15.73
N TRP A 6 -4.52 -6.59 17.05
CA TRP A 6 -3.64 -5.62 17.69
C TRP A 6 -2.16 -5.87 17.39
N ALA A 7 -1.72 -7.13 17.35
CA ALA A 7 -0.34 -7.47 17.00
C ALA A 7 -0.01 -7.09 15.55
N LEU A 8 -0.93 -7.34 14.61
CA LEU A 8 -0.78 -6.92 13.22
C LEU A 8 -0.73 -5.39 13.08
N LEU A 9 -1.57 -4.67 13.82
CA LEU A 9 -1.54 -3.21 13.83
C LEU A 9 -0.22 -2.67 14.39
N ALA A 10 0.26 -3.22 15.51
CA ALA A 10 1.54 -2.83 16.11
C ALA A 10 2.70 -3.05 15.11
N SER A 11 2.74 -4.20 14.44
CA SER A 11 3.75 -4.48 13.42
C SER A 11 3.65 -3.54 12.21
N ALA A 12 2.43 -3.15 11.80
CA ALA A 12 2.24 -2.15 10.76
C ALA A 12 2.75 -0.76 11.17
N ILE A 13 2.54 -0.36 12.43
CA ILE A 13 3.03 0.90 12.98
C ILE A 13 4.56 0.91 13.06
N ASP A 14 5.17 -0.16 13.59
CA ASP A 14 6.64 -0.25 13.71
C ASP A 14 7.33 -0.18 12.35
N ASN A 15 6.74 -0.79 11.32
CA ASN A 15 7.25 -0.75 9.96
C ASN A 15 6.79 0.47 9.14
N SER A 16 6.08 1.43 9.75
CA SER A 16 5.51 2.57 9.01
C SER A 16 6.50 3.71 8.74
N GLY A 17 7.70 3.69 9.30
CA GLY A 17 8.66 4.81 9.26
C GLY A 17 8.94 5.33 7.85
N ASP A 18 9.30 4.46 6.91
CA ASP A 18 9.59 4.83 5.52
C ASP A 18 8.34 5.34 4.80
N TYR A 19 7.18 4.72 5.06
CA TYR A 19 5.89 5.12 4.51
C TYR A 19 5.43 6.47 5.06
N LEU A 20 5.77 6.79 6.32
CA LEU A 20 5.48 8.06 6.95
C LEU A 20 6.34 9.17 6.35
N ALA A 21 7.63 8.91 6.11
CA ALA A 21 8.51 9.84 5.42
C ALA A 21 7.99 10.15 3.99
N ALA A 22 7.57 9.12 3.26
CA ALA A 22 6.93 9.26 1.96
C ALA A 22 5.62 10.07 2.04
N ALA A 23 4.76 9.79 3.02
CA ALA A 23 3.50 10.51 3.21
C ALA A 23 3.73 11.99 3.60
N HIS A 24 4.79 12.28 4.37
CA HIS A 24 5.23 13.65 4.67
C HIS A 24 5.66 14.40 3.42
N LYS A 25 6.45 13.77 2.55
CA LYS A 25 6.86 14.36 1.28
C LYS A 25 5.65 14.65 0.38
N LEU A 26 4.74 13.69 0.26
CA LEU A 26 3.51 13.84 -0.53
C LEU A 26 2.54 14.90 0.05
N GLU A 27 2.51 15.10 1.37
CA GLU A 27 1.75 16.19 2.00
C GLU A 27 2.36 17.56 1.66
N ALA A 28 3.69 17.68 1.68
CA ALA A 28 4.38 18.93 1.31
C ALA A 28 4.18 19.30 -0.16
N GLU A 29 4.00 18.31 -1.04
CA GLU A 29 3.71 18.48 -2.48
C GLU A 29 2.21 18.59 -2.80
N ASP A 30 1.35 18.69 -1.77
CA ASP A 30 -0.13 18.67 -1.85
C ASP A 30 -0.70 17.50 -2.67
N SER A 31 0.11 16.45 -2.82
CA SER A 31 -0.19 15.29 -3.64
C SER A 31 -0.90 14.18 -2.86
N LEU A 32 -0.87 14.23 -1.54
CA LEU A 32 -1.53 13.28 -0.65
C LEU A 32 -3.07 13.42 -0.67
N GLN A 33 -3.60 14.58 -1.08
CA GLN A 33 -5.04 14.81 -1.19
C GLN A 33 -5.65 14.24 -2.49
N ALA A 34 -4.80 13.79 -3.41
CA ALA A 34 -5.26 13.16 -4.64
C ALA A 34 -5.93 11.80 -4.37
N VAL A 35 -6.55 11.26 -5.42
CA VAL A 35 -7.18 9.93 -5.41
C VAL A 35 -6.16 8.86 -5.00
N ASN A 36 -6.55 8.00 -4.05
CA ASN A 36 -5.76 6.88 -3.52
C ASN A 36 -4.39 7.27 -2.90
N PRO A 37 -4.38 7.99 -1.76
CA PRO A 37 -3.17 8.30 -0.99
C PRO A 37 -2.30 7.09 -0.64
N VAL A 38 -2.90 5.92 -0.38
CA VAL A 38 -2.17 4.69 -0.04
C VAL A 38 -1.28 4.26 -1.20
N GLU A 39 -1.84 4.22 -2.41
CA GLU A 39 -1.08 3.86 -3.61
C GLU A 39 0.05 4.86 -3.88
N LYS A 40 -0.16 6.16 -3.64
CA LYS A 40 0.91 7.16 -3.80
C LYS A 40 2.05 6.96 -2.82
N VAL A 41 1.74 6.67 -1.56
CA VAL A 41 2.75 6.36 -0.55
C VAL A 41 3.57 5.13 -0.97
N LEU A 42 2.90 4.07 -1.46
CA LEU A 42 3.60 2.90 -1.98
C LEU A 42 4.47 3.19 -3.21
N ARG A 43 4.03 4.08 -4.09
CA ARG A 43 4.80 4.54 -5.26
C ARG A 43 6.05 5.31 -4.86
N GLU A 44 5.92 6.21 -3.91
CA GLU A 44 7.04 6.98 -3.38
C GLU A 44 8.06 6.06 -2.69
N CYS A 45 7.59 5.03 -1.97
CA CYS A 45 8.43 3.98 -1.39
C CYS A 45 8.97 2.97 -2.41
N LYS A 46 8.66 3.10 -3.71
CA LYS A 46 9.07 2.19 -4.80
C LYS A 46 8.62 0.73 -4.61
N VAL A 47 7.51 0.51 -3.91
CA VAL A 47 6.92 -0.82 -3.68
C VAL A 47 5.65 -1.07 -4.51
N HIS A 48 5.21 -0.06 -5.30
CA HIS A 48 4.06 -0.12 -6.20
C HIS A 48 4.22 0.90 -7.35
N PRO A 49 3.82 0.60 -8.59
CA PRO A 49 3.85 -0.72 -9.19
C PRO A 49 5.29 -1.17 -9.37
N ASP A 50 5.52 -2.48 -9.46
CA ASP A 50 6.80 -3.03 -9.89
C ASP A 50 6.97 -2.70 -11.40
N GLN A 51 7.47 -1.51 -11.72
CA GLN A 51 7.60 -1.02 -13.10
C GLN A 51 8.58 -1.93 -13.85
N ARG A 52 8.06 -2.72 -14.79
CA ARG A 52 8.83 -3.71 -15.55
C ARG A 52 9.70 -3.06 -16.63
N PRO A 53 10.90 -3.59 -16.89
CA PRO A 53 11.59 -3.34 -18.15
C PRO A 53 10.69 -3.78 -19.32
N SER A 54 10.51 -2.90 -20.30
CA SER A 54 9.56 -3.04 -21.43
C SER A 54 9.83 -4.20 -22.40
N LEU A 55 10.82 -5.06 -22.11
CA LEU A 55 11.34 -6.09 -23.02
C LEU A 55 11.14 -7.53 -22.55
N LEU A 56 10.46 -7.75 -21.41
CA LEU A 56 10.18 -9.10 -20.91
C LEU A 56 8.85 -9.62 -21.48
N GLY A 57 8.92 -10.70 -22.27
CA GLY A 57 7.74 -11.40 -22.81
C GLY A 57 6.88 -12.08 -21.74
N ALA A 58 5.84 -12.80 -22.16
CA ALA A 58 4.92 -13.50 -21.27
C ALA A 58 5.61 -14.69 -20.56
N SER A 59 6.27 -14.42 -19.43
CA SER A 59 6.83 -15.44 -18.54
C SER A 59 5.96 -15.61 -17.28
N PRO A 60 6.05 -16.77 -16.59
CA PRO A 60 5.28 -17.00 -15.36
C PRO A 60 5.66 -16.02 -14.22
N GLU A 61 6.89 -15.51 -14.21
CA GLU A 61 7.32 -14.45 -13.30
C GLU A 61 6.56 -13.14 -13.55
N VAL A 62 6.33 -12.82 -14.83
CA VAL A 62 5.55 -11.63 -15.24
C VAL A 62 4.09 -11.78 -14.82
N ALA A 63 3.52 -12.98 -14.92
CA ALA A 63 2.18 -13.29 -14.43
C ALA A 63 2.08 -13.13 -12.90
N ARG A 64 3.06 -13.63 -12.14
CA ARG A 64 3.13 -13.46 -10.68
C ARG A 64 3.26 -11.99 -10.28
N ALA A 65 4.10 -11.22 -10.96
CA ALA A 65 4.25 -9.79 -10.73
C ALA A 65 2.94 -9.02 -11.01
N ASN A 66 2.27 -9.31 -12.15
CA ASN A 66 0.95 -8.75 -12.48
C ASN A 66 -0.07 -9.03 -11.37
N ALA A 67 -0.13 -10.27 -10.90
CA ALA A 67 -1.10 -10.66 -9.88
C ALA A 67 -0.79 -9.98 -8.53
N ARG A 68 0.48 -9.75 -8.18
CA ARG A 68 0.89 -8.96 -7.00
C ARG A 68 0.51 -7.48 -7.13
N ASP A 69 0.77 -6.87 -8.28
CA ASP A 69 0.39 -5.49 -8.55
C ASP A 69 -1.12 -5.30 -8.46
N GLU A 70 -1.90 -6.23 -9.04
CA GLU A 70 -3.36 -6.19 -8.99
C GLU A 70 -3.89 -6.41 -7.57
N TRP A 71 -3.27 -7.31 -6.80
CA TRP A 71 -3.60 -7.50 -5.38
C TRP A 71 -3.39 -6.20 -4.58
N ARG A 72 -2.22 -5.57 -4.73
CA ARG A 72 -1.89 -4.31 -4.05
C ARG A 72 -2.83 -3.19 -4.45
N ARG A 73 -3.15 -3.08 -5.75
CA ARG A 73 -4.11 -2.10 -6.28
C ARG A 73 -5.47 -2.24 -5.60
N ARG A 74 -6.01 -3.46 -5.52
CA ARG A 74 -7.29 -3.74 -4.87
C ARG A 74 -7.25 -3.43 -3.37
N ALA A 75 -6.17 -3.79 -2.70
CA ALA A 75 -5.99 -3.51 -1.27
C ALA A 75 -5.94 -2.00 -1.00
N CYS A 76 -5.21 -1.23 -1.81
CA CYS A 76 -5.16 0.23 -1.69
C CYS A 76 -6.54 0.87 -1.90
N LEU A 77 -7.27 0.46 -2.94
CA LEU A 77 -8.63 0.96 -3.21
C LEU A 77 -9.58 0.67 -2.04
N LYS A 78 -9.49 -0.53 -1.46
CA LYS A 78 -10.30 -0.92 -0.31
C LYS A 78 -10.00 -0.04 0.91
N LEU A 79 -8.72 0.16 1.24
CA LEU A 79 -8.33 0.98 2.40
C LEU A 79 -8.64 2.45 2.20
N ASP A 80 -8.45 2.98 1.00
CA ASP A 80 -8.82 4.36 0.68
C ASP A 80 -10.33 4.59 0.87
N ALA A 81 -11.14 3.69 0.31
CA ALA A 81 -12.60 3.75 0.43
C ALA A 81 -13.11 3.64 1.88
N LEU A 82 -12.48 2.81 2.70
CA LEU A 82 -12.93 2.53 4.08
C LEU A 82 -12.37 3.51 5.11
N MET A 83 -11.16 4.05 4.90
CA MET A 83 -10.45 4.81 5.94
C MET A 83 -10.22 6.27 5.57
N LEU A 84 -9.85 6.55 4.31
CA LEU A 84 -9.30 7.85 3.96
C LEU A 84 -10.32 8.74 3.26
N ARG A 85 -11.40 8.18 2.69
CA ARG A 85 -12.43 8.99 2.02
C ARG A 85 -13.14 9.97 2.96
N GLU A 86 -13.31 9.63 4.24
CA GLU A 86 -14.04 10.44 5.22
C GLU A 86 -13.14 11.36 6.05
N ILE A 87 -11.81 11.19 5.97
CA ILE A 87 -10.86 11.93 6.81
C ILE A 87 -10.30 13.12 6.06
N SER A 88 -10.82 14.31 6.39
CA SER A 88 -10.40 15.60 5.83
C SER A 88 -9.21 16.24 6.55
N LYS A 89 -8.93 15.84 7.80
CA LYS A 89 -7.80 16.39 8.57
C LYS A 89 -6.47 15.82 8.07
N SER A 90 -5.52 16.69 7.72
CA SER A 90 -4.27 16.29 7.08
C SER A 90 -3.39 15.37 7.96
N GLY A 91 -3.23 15.71 9.24
CA GLY A 91 -2.41 14.93 10.19
C GLY A 91 -2.83 13.46 10.32
N PRO A 92 -4.09 13.16 10.70
CA PRO A 92 -4.58 11.78 10.76
C PRO A 92 -4.56 11.08 9.40
N ARG A 93 -4.90 11.80 8.32
CA ARG A 93 -4.90 11.24 6.96
C ARG A 93 -3.52 10.73 6.55
N LYS A 94 -2.47 11.49 6.88
CA LYS A 94 -1.07 11.11 6.64
C LYS A 94 -0.66 9.85 7.37
N TRP A 95 -0.91 9.81 8.69
CA TRP A 95 -0.56 8.65 9.49
C TRP A 95 -1.31 7.39 9.04
N LEU A 96 -2.60 7.53 8.72
CA LEU A 96 -3.39 6.40 8.24
C LEU A 96 -2.96 5.94 6.84
N ALA A 97 -2.58 6.86 5.94
CA ALA A 97 -2.02 6.49 4.64
C ALA A 97 -0.69 5.73 4.78
N ALA A 98 0.16 6.14 5.72
CA ALA A 98 1.44 5.48 6.00
C ALA A 98 1.24 4.08 6.59
N ILE A 99 0.38 3.94 7.60
CA ILE A 99 0.06 2.64 8.23
C ILE A 99 -0.63 1.71 7.21
N ALA A 100 -1.55 2.24 6.40
CA ALA A 100 -2.19 1.49 5.33
C ALA A 100 -1.16 1.01 4.30
N GLY A 101 -0.20 1.85 3.91
CA GLY A 101 0.90 1.47 3.02
C GLY A 101 1.74 0.33 3.60
N ALA A 102 2.18 0.47 4.85
CA ALA A 102 2.93 -0.56 5.56
C ALA A 102 2.15 -1.89 5.63
N TRP A 103 0.86 -1.83 5.94
CA TRP A 103 0.00 -3.01 6.02
C TRP A 103 -0.19 -3.68 4.66
N VAL A 104 -0.45 -2.93 3.59
CA VAL A 104 -0.56 -3.48 2.23
C VAL A 104 0.74 -4.16 1.83
N SER A 105 1.89 -3.56 2.11
CA SER A 105 3.18 -4.17 1.79
C SER A 105 3.41 -5.47 2.56
N GLN A 106 3.07 -5.54 3.85
CA GLN A 106 3.24 -6.74 4.67
C GLN A 106 2.29 -7.87 4.28
N THR A 107 1.06 -7.54 3.88
CA THR A 107 0.01 -8.51 3.58
C THR A 107 0.00 -8.95 2.11
N THR A 108 0.80 -8.32 1.24
CA THR A 108 0.94 -8.74 -0.15
C THR A 108 1.60 -10.12 -0.21
N PRO A 109 0.92 -11.15 -0.75
CA PRO A 109 1.49 -12.48 -0.86
C PRO A 109 2.62 -12.54 -1.90
N HIS A 110 3.58 -13.44 -1.69
CA HIS A 110 4.66 -13.71 -2.64
C HIS A 110 4.15 -14.33 -3.94
N ASP A 111 3.11 -15.16 -3.86
CA ASP A 111 2.37 -15.70 -5.01
C ASP A 111 0.85 -15.57 -4.78
N PRO A 112 0.19 -14.54 -5.33
CA PRO A 112 -1.25 -14.37 -5.22
C PRO A 112 -2.05 -15.34 -6.08
N SER A 113 -1.41 -16.12 -6.96
CA SER A 113 -2.10 -17.13 -7.78
C SER A 113 -2.17 -18.50 -7.11
N SER A 114 -1.37 -18.73 -6.05
CA SER A 114 -1.36 -19.97 -5.27
C SER A 114 -2.30 -19.94 -4.07
N SER A 115 -3.17 -18.93 -3.93
CA SER A 115 -4.18 -18.91 -2.89
C SER A 115 -5.30 -19.90 -3.23
N GLU A 116 -5.08 -21.16 -2.93
CA GLU A 116 -6.14 -21.97 -2.34
C GLU A 116 -6.63 -21.27 -1.06
N GLN A 117 -7.93 -21.38 -0.82
CA GLN A 117 -8.75 -20.63 0.12
C GLN A 117 -8.27 -20.68 1.58
#